data_AF-Q91V69-F1
#
_entry.id   AF-Q91V69-F1
#
_cell.length_a   1.000
_cell.length_b   1.000
_cell.length_c   1.000
_cell.angle_alpha   90.00
_cell.angle_beta   90.00
_cell.angle_gamma   90.00
#
_symmetry.space_group_name_H-M   'P 1'
#
loop_
_entity.id
_entity.type
_entity.pdbx_description
1 polymer ?
#
loop_
_entity_poly.entity_id
_entity_poly.type
_entity_poly.pdbx_seq_one_letter_code
_entity_poly.pdbx_strand_id
1 'polypeptide(L)'
;LLVHASPAPPEPCELDEESCSCNFSDPKPDWSSAFNCLGAADVELYGGGRSLEYLLKRVDTEADLGQFTDIIKSLSLKRLTVRAARIPSRILFGALRVLGISGLQELTLENLEVTGTAPPPLLEATGPDLNILNLRNVSWATRDAWLAELQQWLKPGLKVLSIAQAHSLNFSCEQVRVFPALSTLDLSDNPELGERGLISALCPLKFPTLQVLALRNAGMETPSGVCSALAAARVQLQGLDLSHNSLRDAAGAPSCDWPSQLNSLNLSFTGLKQVPKGLPAKLSVLDLSYNRLDRNPSPDELPQVGNLSLKGNPFLDSESHSEKYNSGVVTAGAPSSQAVALSGTLALLLGDRLFV
;
A
#
# COMPACT_ATOMS: atom_id res chain seq x y z
N LEU A 1 30.73 -6.26 -48.85
CA LEU A 1 30.58 -6.78 -47.47
C LEU A 1 30.02 -5.66 -46.61
N LEU A 2 28.70 -5.54 -46.53
CA LEU A 2 28.03 -4.66 -45.58
C LEU A 2 28.05 -5.39 -44.24
N VAL A 3 28.91 -4.95 -43.33
CA VAL A 3 28.91 -5.43 -41.94
C VAL A 3 27.66 -4.85 -41.29
N HIS A 4 26.62 -5.68 -41.14
CA HIS A 4 25.53 -5.38 -40.23
C HIS A 4 26.12 -5.41 -38.81
N ALA A 5 26.46 -4.23 -38.31
CA ALA A 5 26.69 -4.04 -36.89
C ALA A 5 25.35 -4.33 -36.19
N SER A 6 25.26 -5.49 -35.54
CA SER A 6 24.19 -5.73 -34.57
C SER A 6 24.23 -4.60 -33.54
N PRO A 7 23.08 -4.02 -33.14
CA PRO A 7 23.07 -3.05 -32.05
C PRO A 7 23.72 -3.68 -30.82
N ALA A 8 24.59 -2.92 -30.16
CA ALA A 8 25.17 -3.34 -28.89
C ALA A 8 24.03 -3.74 -27.94
N PRO A 9 24.19 -4.83 -27.16
CA PRO A 9 23.18 -5.17 -26.16
C PRO A 9 23.01 -3.95 -25.23
N PRO A 10 21.77 -3.63 -24.82
CA PRO A 10 21.54 -2.50 -23.92
C PRO A 10 22.35 -2.70 -22.64
N GLU A 11 22.98 -1.63 -22.14
CA GLU A 11 23.69 -1.68 -20.87
C GLU A 11 22.68 -2.02 -19.75
N PRO A 12 23.05 -2.86 -18.78
CA PRO A 12 22.15 -3.23 -17.70
C PRO A 12 21.55 -2.05 -16.93
N CYS A 13 22.28 -0.94 -16.79
CA CYS A 13 21.82 0.22 -16.02
C CYS A 13 21.74 1.47 -16.88
N GLU A 14 20.56 2.07 -16.93
CA GLU A 14 20.28 3.31 -17.64
C GLU A 14 20.00 4.42 -16.64
N LEU A 15 20.76 5.53 -16.74
CA LEU A 15 20.59 6.74 -15.94
C LEU A 15 19.71 7.72 -16.71
N ASP A 16 18.58 8.09 -16.12
CA ASP A 16 17.64 9.10 -16.61
C ASP A 16 17.39 10.15 -15.53
N GLU A 17 17.98 11.34 -15.72
CA GLU A 17 18.01 12.44 -14.76
C GLU A 17 18.46 12.02 -13.36
N GLU A 18 17.53 11.94 -12.40
CA GLU A 18 17.78 11.56 -11.00
C GLU A 18 17.52 10.07 -10.73
N SER A 19 17.02 9.33 -11.73
CA SER A 19 16.62 7.93 -11.63
C SER A 19 17.57 7.02 -12.41
N CYS A 20 17.90 5.87 -11.84
CA CYS A 20 18.71 4.85 -12.50
C CYS A 20 18.01 3.50 -12.43
N SER A 21 17.68 2.94 -13.58
CA SER A 21 17.04 1.63 -13.67
C SER A 21 18.06 0.60 -14.11
N CYS A 22 18.29 -0.40 -13.26
CA CYS A 22 19.21 -1.50 -13.50
C CYS A 22 18.46 -2.82 -13.69
N ASN A 23 18.59 -3.42 -14.86
CA ASN A 23 18.12 -4.75 -15.15
C ASN A 23 19.26 -5.77 -15.09
N PHE A 24 19.28 -6.58 -14.02
CA PHE A 24 20.24 -7.68 -13.84
C PHE A 24 19.61 -9.06 -14.08
N SER A 25 18.61 -9.14 -14.97
CA SER A 25 17.91 -10.39 -15.33
C SER A 25 18.76 -11.37 -16.16
N ASP A 26 19.93 -10.97 -16.65
CA ASP A 26 20.75 -11.84 -17.49
C ASP A 26 21.46 -12.97 -16.69
N PRO A 27 21.76 -14.12 -17.32
CA PRO A 27 22.53 -15.22 -16.74
C PRO A 27 23.84 -14.82 -16.03
N LYS A 28 24.52 -13.84 -16.58
CA LYS A 28 25.74 -13.25 -16.05
C LYS A 28 25.64 -11.75 -16.31
N PRO A 29 24.91 -11.02 -15.46
CA PRO A 29 24.70 -9.60 -15.69
C PRO A 29 26.02 -8.85 -15.55
N ASP A 30 26.18 -7.79 -16.33
CA ASP A 30 27.32 -6.89 -16.16
C ASP A 30 27.07 -5.96 -14.98
N TRP A 31 27.63 -6.32 -13.82
CA TRP A 31 27.53 -5.53 -12.60
C TRP A 31 28.27 -4.19 -12.69
N SER A 32 29.17 -4.01 -13.66
CA SER A 32 29.95 -2.77 -13.79
C SER A 32 29.08 -1.58 -14.19
N SER A 33 27.97 -1.80 -14.91
CA SER A 33 27.01 -0.74 -15.23
C SER A 33 26.37 -0.10 -13.99
N ALA A 34 26.44 -0.74 -12.82
CA ALA A 34 25.97 -0.13 -11.57
C ALA A 34 26.70 1.18 -11.23
N PHE A 35 27.94 1.38 -11.72
CA PHE A 35 28.66 2.64 -11.54
C PHE A 35 28.03 3.82 -12.29
N ASN A 36 27.21 3.56 -13.31
CA ASN A 36 26.43 4.60 -13.99
C ASN A 36 25.43 5.28 -13.03
N CYS A 37 24.98 4.57 -11.98
CA CYS A 37 24.00 5.06 -11.02
C CYS A 37 24.59 5.85 -9.85
N LEU A 38 25.89 6.14 -9.83
CA LEU A 38 26.56 6.76 -8.66
C LEU A 38 25.94 8.11 -8.25
N GLY A 39 25.53 8.90 -9.25
CA GLY A 39 24.92 10.22 -9.07
C GLY A 39 23.40 10.23 -8.94
N ALA A 40 22.74 9.07 -9.05
CA ALA A 40 21.28 8.98 -8.99
C ALA A 40 20.76 9.04 -7.56
N ALA A 41 19.67 9.76 -7.35
CA ALA A 41 18.94 9.76 -6.08
C ALA A 41 18.04 8.52 -5.96
N ASP A 42 17.51 8.06 -7.10
CA ASP A 42 16.60 6.93 -7.18
C ASP A 42 17.25 5.80 -7.95
N VAL A 43 17.32 4.62 -7.33
CA VAL A 43 17.87 3.44 -7.99
C VAL A 43 16.87 2.31 -7.90
N GLU A 44 16.59 1.69 -9.04
CA GLU A 44 15.75 0.51 -9.13
C GLU A 44 16.56 -0.68 -9.64
N LEU A 45 16.58 -1.78 -8.90
CA LEU A 45 17.27 -3.01 -9.25
C LEU A 45 16.24 -4.11 -9.54
N TYR A 46 16.20 -4.56 -10.79
CA TYR A 46 15.34 -5.66 -11.23
C TYR A 46 16.15 -6.94 -11.46
N GLY A 47 15.85 -8.00 -10.71
CA GLY A 47 16.57 -9.28 -10.79
C GLY A 47 15.97 -10.33 -11.74
N GLY A 48 14.79 -10.09 -12.32
CA GLY A 48 14.12 -11.03 -13.24
C GLY A 48 13.74 -12.38 -12.63
N GLY A 49 13.50 -12.46 -11.32
CA GLY A 49 13.19 -13.68 -10.57
C GLY A 49 14.39 -14.59 -10.32
N ARG A 50 15.62 -14.13 -10.61
CA ARG A 50 16.81 -14.97 -10.53
C ARG A 50 17.27 -15.25 -9.12
N SER A 51 17.88 -16.43 -8.95
CA SER A 51 18.58 -16.79 -7.72
C SER A 51 19.96 -16.13 -7.66
N LEU A 52 20.19 -15.43 -6.56
CA LEU A 52 21.47 -14.82 -6.19
C LEU A 52 22.27 -15.70 -5.21
N GLU A 53 21.91 -16.96 -5.01
CA GLU A 53 22.62 -17.88 -4.10
C GLU A 53 24.10 -18.09 -4.46
N TYR A 54 24.47 -17.96 -5.74
CA TYR A 54 25.85 -18.10 -6.17
C TYR A 54 26.78 -17.02 -5.59
N LEU A 55 26.24 -15.88 -5.13
CA LEU A 55 27.02 -14.82 -4.51
C LEU A 55 27.59 -15.22 -3.14
N LEU A 56 26.99 -16.19 -2.45
CA LEU A 56 27.52 -16.71 -1.17
C LEU A 56 28.93 -17.31 -1.29
N LYS A 57 29.32 -17.75 -2.50
CA LYS A 57 30.66 -18.29 -2.77
C LYS A 57 31.67 -17.21 -3.21
N ARG A 58 31.19 -15.99 -3.50
CA ARG A 58 31.99 -14.91 -4.12
C ARG A 58 32.13 -13.69 -3.24
N VAL A 59 31.14 -13.44 -2.38
CA VAL A 59 31.05 -12.26 -1.53
C VAL A 59 31.20 -12.69 -0.09
N ASP A 60 32.15 -12.08 0.60
CA ASP A 60 32.26 -12.13 2.05
C ASP A 60 31.42 -10.99 2.64
N THR A 61 30.40 -11.34 3.44
CA THR A 61 29.43 -10.38 3.99
C THR A 61 30.02 -9.52 5.12
N GLU A 62 31.13 -9.96 5.72
CA GLU A 62 31.85 -9.25 6.79
C GLU A 62 33.08 -8.51 6.26
N ALA A 63 33.41 -8.63 4.97
CA ALA A 63 34.57 -7.95 4.41
C ALA A 63 34.45 -6.42 4.52
N ASP A 64 35.61 -5.80 4.77
CA ASP A 64 35.79 -4.37 4.65
C ASP A 64 35.68 -3.98 3.17
N LEU A 65 34.88 -2.95 2.89
CA LEU A 65 34.66 -2.42 1.55
C LEU A 65 35.93 -1.78 0.97
N GLY A 66 36.90 -1.45 1.82
CA GLY A 66 38.20 -0.90 1.42
C GLY A 66 38.02 0.32 0.51
N GLN A 67 38.45 0.18 -0.74
CA GLN A 67 38.37 1.23 -1.76
C GLN A 67 36.94 1.70 -2.11
N PHE A 68 35.90 0.89 -1.83
CA PHE A 68 34.51 1.26 -2.12
C PHE A 68 33.85 2.06 -1.00
N THR A 69 34.50 2.18 0.17
CA THR A 69 33.92 2.89 1.33
C THR A 69 33.57 4.33 1.01
N ASP A 70 34.49 5.06 0.38
CA ASP A 70 34.27 6.48 0.04
C ASP A 70 33.23 6.64 -1.07
N ILE A 71 33.20 5.68 -2.01
CA ILE A 71 32.19 5.62 -3.07
C ILE A 71 30.80 5.52 -2.44
N ILE A 72 30.57 4.54 -1.55
CA ILE A 72 29.26 4.34 -0.90
C ILE A 72 28.84 5.54 -0.05
N LYS A 73 29.77 6.18 0.66
CA LYS A 73 29.50 7.41 1.43
C LYS A 73 29.12 8.60 0.54
N SER A 74 29.68 8.66 -0.66
CA SER A 74 29.47 9.75 -1.62
C SER A 74 28.25 9.56 -2.53
N LEU A 75 27.57 8.41 -2.46
CA LEU A 75 26.36 8.14 -3.26
C LEU A 75 25.29 9.22 -3.03
N SER A 76 24.69 9.67 -4.12
CA SER A 76 23.51 10.56 -4.05
C SER A 76 22.22 9.80 -3.71
N LEU A 77 22.30 8.47 -3.60
CA LEU A 77 21.20 7.55 -3.33
C LEU A 77 20.36 7.97 -2.11
N LYS A 78 19.05 8.14 -2.35
CA LYS A 78 18.02 8.41 -1.34
C LYS A 78 16.93 7.36 -1.33
N ARG A 79 16.53 6.85 -2.50
CA ARG A 79 15.47 5.86 -2.65
C ARG A 79 16.00 4.65 -3.41
N LEU A 80 15.88 3.48 -2.80
CA LEU A 80 16.32 2.21 -3.40
C LEU A 80 15.13 1.26 -3.49
N THR A 81 14.88 0.75 -4.70
CA THR A 81 13.93 -0.34 -4.94
C THR A 81 14.69 -1.57 -5.40
N VAL A 82 14.47 -2.70 -4.75
CA VAL A 82 15.02 -4.00 -5.16
C VAL A 82 13.88 -4.96 -5.38
N ARG A 83 13.76 -5.48 -6.60
CA ARG A 83 12.61 -6.29 -6.97
C ARG A 83 12.89 -7.52 -7.83
N ALA A 84 11.97 -8.48 -7.73
CA ALA A 84 11.95 -9.72 -8.49
C ALA A 84 13.29 -10.49 -8.41
N ALA A 85 13.62 -11.00 -7.22
CA ALA A 85 14.85 -11.78 -7.03
C ALA A 85 14.72 -12.77 -5.87
N ARG A 86 15.47 -13.87 -5.95
CA ARG A 86 15.66 -14.81 -4.84
C ARG A 86 17.02 -14.55 -4.21
N ILE A 87 17.02 -13.92 -3.04
CA ILE A 87 18.21 -13.35 -2.39
C ILE A 87 18.48 -14.08 -1.08
N PRO A 88 19.68 -14.64 -0.86
CA PRO A 88 20.04 -15.19 0.44
C PRO A 88 20.02 -14.11 1.52
N SER A 89 19.47 -14.42 2.70
CA SER A 89 19.39 -13.52 3.86
C SER A 89 20.75 -12.87 4.18
N ARG A 90 21.84 -13.64 4.12
CA ARG A 90 23.21 -13.12 4.33
C ARG A 90 23.61 -12.02 3.33
N ILE A 91 23.22 -12.15 2.06
CA ILE A 91 23.52 -11.15 1.03
C ILE A 91 22.65 -9.90 1.23
N LEU A 92 21.37 -10.09 1.53
CA LEU A 92 20.46 -8.98 1.79
C LEU A 92 20.93 -8.14 2.99
N PHE A 93 21.22 -8.77 4.13
CA PHE A 93 21.67 -8.05 5.32
C PHE A 93 23.10 -7.53 5.21
N GLY A 94 23.98 -8.23 4.47
CA GLY A 94 25.29 -7.69 4.07
C GLY A 94 25.14 -6.38 3.29
N ALA A 95 24.20 -6.33 2.33
CA ALA A 95 23.90 -5.10 1.59
C ALA A 95 23.32 -3.99 2.48
N LEU A 96 22.42 -4.31 3.42
CA LEU A 96 21.92 -3.33 4.40
C LEU A 96 23.07 -2.74 5.23
N ARG A 97 24.00 -3.58 5.73
CA ARG A 97 25.18 -3.12 6.46
C ARG A 97 26.02 -2.14 5.64
N VAL A 98 26.26 -2.46 4.37
CA VAL A 98 27.01 -1.60 3.44
C VAL A 98 26.28 -0.28 3.21
N LEU A 99 24.97 -0.31 3.00
CA LEU A 99 24.15 0.89 2.81
C LEU A 99 24.03 1.72 4.10
N GLY A 100 24.39 1.17 5.26
CA GLY A 100 24.39 1.86 6.55
C GLY A 100 25.32 3.06 6.65
N ILE A 101 26.34 3.13 5.79
CA ILE A 101 27.25 4.30 5.68
C ILE A 101 26.87 5.24 4.53
N SER A 102 25.81 4.93 3.78
CA SER A 102 25.26 5.80 2.73
C SER A 102 24.20 6.75 3.28
N GLY A 103 23.72 7.66 2.43
CA GLY A 103 22.63 8.57 2.74
C GLY A 103 21.22 8.07 2.42
N LEU A 104 21.02 6.75 2.26
CA LEU A 104 19.74 6.12 1.90
C LEU A 104 18.64 6.41 2.93
N GLN A 105 17.47 6.84 2.47
CA GLN A 105 16.33 7.23 3.31
C GLN A 105 15.10 6.34 3.12
N GLU A 106 14.92 5.76 1.92
CA GLU A 106 13.75 4.95 1.60
C GLU A 106 14.18 3.65 0.93
N LEU A 107 13.70 2.53 1.46
CA LEU A 107 13.96 1.20 0.92
C LEU A 107 12.65 0.51 0.56
N THR A 108 12.56 0.02 -0.66
CA THR A 108 11.45 -0.79 -1.16
C THR A 108 11.97 -2.17 -1.57
N LEU A 109 11.46 -3.22 -0.94
CA LEU A 109 11.71 -4.61 -1.31
C LEU A 109 10.42 -5.21 -1.87
N GLU A 110 10.48 -5.71 -3.10
CA GLU A 110 9.27 -6.16 -3.80
C GLU A 110 9.47 -7.49 -4.54
N ASN A 111 8.53 -8.43 -4.42
CA ASN A 111 8.57 -9.73 -5.11
C ASN A 111 9.91 -10.47 -4.84
N LEU A 112 10.29 -10.58 -3.57
CA LEU A 112 11.53 -11.21 -3.15
C LEU A 112 11.29 -12.54 -2.43
N GLU A 113 12.14 -13.52 -2.72
CA GLU A 113 12.28 -14.74 -1.92
C GLU A 113 13.59 -14.67 -1.12
N VAL A 114 13.49 -14.32 0.16
CA VAL A 114 14.65 -14.22 1.06
C VAL A 114 14.93 -15.59 1.67
N THR A 115 16.04 -16.21 1.28
CA THR A 115 16.35 -17.61 1.61
C THR A 115 17.45 -17.78 2.64
N GLY A 116 17.39 -18.89 3.40
CA GLY A 116 18.36 -19.20 4.44
C GLY A 116 18.32 -18.23 5.62
N THR A 117 19.16 -18.49 6.63
CA THR A 117 19.29 -17.65 7.82
C THR A 117 20.61 -16.88 7.81
N ALA A 118 20.59 -15.71 8.41
CA ALA A 118 21.79 -14.93 8.69
C ALA A 118 22.09 -14.95 10.19
N PRO A 119 23.36 -14.91 10.58
CA PRO A 119 23.72 -14.70 11.98
C PRO A 119 23.25 -13.30 12.43
N PRO A 120 22.93 -13.12 13.72
CA PRO A 120 22.71 -11.80 14.28
C PRO A 120 23.93 -10.89 14.07
N PRO A 121 23.73 -9.58 13.85
CA PRO A 121 24.85 -8.66 13.65
C PRO A 121 25.66 -8.50 14.95
N LEU A 122 26.98 -8.30 14.82
CA LEU A 122 27.87 -8.07 15.96
C LEU A 122 27.61 -6.73 16.66
N LEU A 123 27.17 -5.74 15.88
CA LEU A 123 26.80 -4.41 16.34
C LEU A 123 25.32 -4.18 16.02
N GLU A 124 24.59 -3.54 16.92
CA GLU A 124 23.18 -3.20 16.66
C GLU A 124 23.06 -2.03 15.67
N ALA A 125 21.96 -1.99 14.91
CA ALA A 125 21.57 -0.85 14.06
C ALA A 125 22.62 -0.46 12.99
N THR A 126 23.24 -1.46 12.36
CA THR A 126 24.29 -1.29 11.34
C THR A 126 23.78 -0.93 9.95
N GLY A 127 22.46 -1.00 9.70
CA GLY A 127 21.86 -0.67 8.40
C GLY A 127 21.61 0.83 8.18
N PRO A 128 20.93 1.18 7.07
CA PRO A 128 20.64 2.55 6.67
C PRO A 128 19.69 3.27 7.65
N ASP A 129 19.83 4.60 7.73
CA ASP A 129 18.95 5.45 8.54
C ASP A 129 17.66 5.78 7.79
N LEU A 130 16.81 4.77 7.65
CA LEU A 130 15.58 4.86 6.85
C LEU A 130 14.51 5.71 7.54
N ASN A 131 13.86 6.57 6.76
CA ASN A 131 12.56 7.14 7.09
C ASN A 131 11.42 6.19 6.69
N ILE A 132 11.56 5.49 5.55
CA ILE A 132 10.50 4.67 4.94
C ILE A 132 11.05 3.29 4.58
N LEU A 133 10.30 2.25 4.94
CA LEU A 133 10.54 0.88 4.53
C LEU A 133 9.24 0.29 3.96
N ASN A 134 9.30 -0.15 2.70
CA ASN A 134 8.19 -0.78 2.01
C ASN A 134 8.55 -2.23 1.68
N LEU A 135 7.65 -3.15 2.00
CA LEU A 135 7.76 -4.57 1.72
C LEU A 135 6.50 -5.00 0.97
N ARG A 136 6.64 -5.50 -0.26
CA ARG A 136 5.50 -6.02 -1.03
C ARG A 136 5.81 -7.40 -1.57
N ASN A 137 5.01 -8.39 -1.19
CA ASN A 137 5.19 -9.78 -1.65
C ASN A 137 6.63 -10.28 -1.39
N VAL A 138 7.08 -10.13 -0.14
CA VAL A 138 8.40 -10.59 0.31
C VAL A 138 8.20 -11.82 1.21
N SER A 139 8.86 -12.91 0.86
CA SER A 139 8.90 -14.12 1.67
C SER A 139 10.25 -14.27 2.35
N TRP A 140 10.25 -14.87 3.54
CA TRP A 140 11.41 -15.00 4.41
C TRP A 140 11.58 -16.46 4.84
N ALA A 141 12.82 -16.86 5.13
CA ALA A 141 13.13 -18.20 5.62
C ALA A 141 12.41 -18.51 6.95
N THR A 142 12.38 -17.55 7.88
CA THR A 142 11.61 -17.64 9.11
C THR A 142 10.25 -17.00 8.92
N ARG A 143 9.17 -17.78 9.10
CA ARG A 143 7.81 -17.29 8.82
C ARG A 143 7.34 -16.19 9.79
N ASP A 144 7.57 -16.35 11.09
CA ASP A 144 6.97 -15.47 12.11
C ASP A 144 8.00 -14.58 12.85
N ALA A 145 9.29 -14.85 12.66
CA ALA A 145 10.39 -14.12 13.29
C ALA A 145 11.05 -13.07 12.37
N TRP A 146 10.68 -13.03 11.07
CA TRP A 146 11.38 -12.21 10.09
C TRP A 146 11.42 -10.73 10.45
N LEU A 147 10.36 -10.18 11.06
CA LEU A 147 10.31 -8.79 11.44
C LEU A 147 11.33 -8.49 12.54
N ALA A 148 11.44 -9.37 13.54
CA ALA A 148 12.39 -9.25 14.63
C ALA A 148 13.84 -9.40 14.14
N GLU A 149 14.09 -10.31 13.19
CA GLU A 149 15.40 -10.48 12.56
C GLU A 149 15.79 -9.25 11.73
N LEU A 150 14.87 -8.75 10.89
CA LEU A 150 15.09 -7.54 10.10
C LEU A 150 15.37 -6.32 11.00
N GLN A 151 14.64 -6.18 12.10
CA GLN A 151 14.83 -5.09 13.08
C GLN A 151 16.25 -5.02 13.65
N GLN A 152 17.02 -6.12 13.70
CA GLN A 152 18.40 -6.09 14.19
C GLN A 152 19.31 -5.21 13.32
N TRP A 153 18.93 -5.03 12.06
CA TRP A 153 19.68 -4.25 11.07
C TRP A 153 19.11 -2.84 10.86
N LEU A 154 17.94 -2.53 11.40
CA LEU A 154 17.30 -1.22 11.23
C LEU A 154 17.76 -0.24 12.30
N LYS A 155 17.94 1.02 11.90
CA LYS A 155 18.09 2.14 12.83
C LYS A 155 16.75 2.53 13.45
N PRO A 156 16.74 3.17 14.64
CA PRO A 156 15.49 3.52 15.35
C PRO A 156 14.68 4.65 14.70
N GLY A 157 15.19 5.30 13.65
CA GLY A 157 14.60 6.47 12.99
C GLY A 157 13.43 6.18 12.04
N LEU A 158 13.02 4.91 11.86
CA LEU A 158 11.97 4.53 10.91
C LEU A 158 10.62 5.17 11.26
N LYS A 159 10.05 5.91 10.31
CA LYS A 159 8.78 6.65 10.47
C LYS A 159 7.60 5.95 9.79
N VAL A 160 7.85 5.34 8.63
CA VAL A 160 6.83 4.66 7.82
C VAL A 160 7.26 3.23 7.55
N LEU A 161 6.37 2.30 7.86
CA LEU A 161 6.52 0.88 7.55
C LEU A 161 5.30 0.43 6.76
N SER A 162 5.50 0.04 5.51
CA SER A 162 4.47 -0.53 4.65
C SER A 162 4.76 -2.00 4.41
N ILE A 163 3.77 -2.86 4.67
CA ILE A 163 3.86 -4.31 4.50
C ILE A 163 2.62 -4.77 3.74
N ALA A 164 2.80 -5.15 2.48
CA ALA A 164 1.77 -5.63 1.57
C ALA A 164 2.03 -7.08 1.15
N GLN A 165 0.97 -7.87 1.01
CA GLN A 165 1.04 -9.26 0.54
C GLN A 165 2.07 -10.10 1.32
N ALA A 166 2.09 -9.93 2.64
CA ALA A 166 2.98 -10.69 3.50
C ALA A 166 2.50 -12.14 3.62
N HIS A 167 3.44 -13.08 3.59
CA HIS A 167 3.14 -14.50 3.79
C HIS A 167 2.79 -14.85 5.24
N SER A 168 3.21 -14.03 6.20
CA SER A 168 2.77 -14.09 7.60
C SER A 168 2.94 -12.74 8.29
N LEU A 169 1.90 -12.36 9.03
CA LEU A 169 1.86 -11.20 9.94
C LEU A 169 1.62 -11.65 11.40
N ASN A 170 1.72 -12.95 11.68
CA ASN A 170 1.58 -13.49 13.03
C ASN A 170 2.93 -13.42 13.77
N PHE A 171 3.34 -12.21 14.14
CA PHE A 171 4.68 -11.97 14.66
C PHE A 171 4.91 -12.60 16.04
N SER A 172 6.13 -13.08 16.27
CA SER A 172 6.61 -13.39 17.62
C SER A 172 6.90 -12.10 18.40
N CYS A 173 5.85 -11.46 18.94
CA CYS A 173 5.91 -10.13 19.54
C CYS A 173 6.86 -9.98 20.73
N GLU A 174 7.25 -11.08 21.38
CA GLU A 174 8.29 -11.08 22.42
C GLU A 174 9.67 -10.70 21.87
N GLN A 175 9.96 -11.09 20.63
CA GLN A 175 11.23 -10.83 19.95
C GLN A 175 11.23 -9.49 19.22
N VAL A 176 10.06 -9.00 18.82
CA VAL A 176 9.91 -7.69 18.16
C VAL A 176 10.32 -6.58 19.12
N ARG A 177 11.23 -5.71 18.68
CA ARG A 177 11.68 -4.54 19.44
C ARG A 177 10.72 -3.36 19.22
N VAL A 178 10.80 -2.35 20.08
CA VAL A 178 10.01 -1.13 19.95
C VAL A 178 10.46 -0.38 18.69
N PHE A 179 9.51 0.13 17.91
CA PHE A 179 9.76 1.11 16.85
C PHE A 179 9.57 2.53 17.43
N PRO A 180 10.65 3.26 17.77
CA PRO A 180 10.52 4.47 18.59
C PRO A 180 9.93 5.68 17.85
N ALA A 181 10.09 5.73 16.53
CA ALA A 181 9.70 6.87 15.69
C ALA A 181 8.59 6.54 14.68
N LEU A 182 8.06 5.31 14.69
CA LEU A 182 7.09 4.87 13.68
C LEU A 182 5.77 5.61 13.88
N SER A 183 5.44 6.47 12.94
CA SER A 183 4.21 7.27 12.92
C SER A 183 3.16 6.66 12.01
N THR A 184 3.57 5.94 10.97
CA THR A 184 2.66 5.31 10.00
C THR A 184 2.97 3.83 9.86
N LEU A 185 1.96 3.00 10.09
CA LEU A 185 1.98 1.58 9.80
C LEU A 185 0.93 1.30 8.73
N ASP A 186 1.36 0.77 7.59
CA ASP A 186 0.49 0.42 6.48
C ASP A 186 0.54 -1.08 6.27
N LEU A 187 -0.56 -1.76 6.59
CA LEU A 187 -0.76 -3.20 6.37
C LEU A 187 -1.81 -3.44 5.27
N SER A 188 -1.93 -2.51 4.32
CA SER A 188 -2.82 -2.66 3.18
C SER A 188 -2.41 -3.83 2.28
N ASP A 189 -3.34 -4.35 1.49
CA ASP A 189 -3.15 -5.49 0.58
C ASP A 189 -2.75 -6.80 1.30
N ASN A 190 -3.34 -7.06 2.47
CA ASN A 190 -3.23 -8.33 3.18
C ASN A 190 -4.63 -8.92 3.40
N PRO A 191 -5.31 -9.44 2.36
CA PRO A 191 -6.72 -9.81 2.42
C PRO A 191 -7.05 -10.89 3.47
N GLU A 192 -6.06 -11.71 3.84
CA GLU A 192 -6.17 -12.78 4.84
C GLU A 192 -5.86 -12.31 6.29
N LEU A 193 -5.53 -11.04 6.51
CA LEU A 193 -5.16 -10.52 7.84
C LEU A 193 -6.37 -10.59 8.79
N GLY A 194 -7.46 -9.93 8.41
CA GLY A 194 -8.68 -9.84 9.20
C GLY A 194 -8.50 -9.23 10.59
N GLU A 195 -9.59 -9.12 11.33
CA GLU A 195 -9.61 -8.45 12.64
C GLU A 195 -8.82 -9.24 13.71
N ARG A 196 -8.82 -10.58 13.64
CA ARG A 196 -8.06 -11.43 14.57
C ARG A 196 -6.57 -11.40 14.28
N GLY A 197 -6.17 -11.49 13.00
CA GLY A 197 -4.77 -11.40 12.61
C GLY A 197 -4.18 -10.01 12.90
N LEU A 198 -5.02 -8.95 12.84
CA LEU A 198 -4.61 -7.61 13.23
C LEU A 198 -4.09 -7.54 14.68
N ILE A 199 -4.72 -8.27 15.61
CA ILE A 199 -4.27 -8.33 17.02
C ILE A 199 -2.87 -8.95 17.10
N SER A 200 -2.61 -10.01 16.31
CA SER A 200 -1.27 -10.63 16.24
C SER A 200 -0.22 -9.75 15.57
N ALA A 201 -0.62 -8.93 14.59
CA ALA A 201 0.28 -8.03 13.88
C ALA A 201 0.65 -6.80 14.72
N LEU A 202 -0.30 -6.28 15.51
CA LEU A 202 -0.12 -5.12 16.37
C LEU A 202 0.48 -5.53 17.72
N CYS A 203 1.76 -5.87 17.71
CA CYS A 203 2.50 -6.23 18.92
C CYS A 203 2.35 -5.18 20.05
N PRO A 204 1.87 -5.58 21.24
CA PRO A 204 1.60 -4.64 22.33
C PRO A 204 2.82 -3.81 22.71
N LEU A 205 2.63 -2.49 22.86
CA LEU A 205 3.65 -1.51 23.26
C LEU A 205 4.83 -1.34 22.27
N LYS A 206 4.79 -1.98 21.08
CA LYS A 206 5.88 -1.87 20.10
C LYS A 206 5.77 -0.66 19.16
N PHE A 207 4.62 0.01 19.15
CA PHE A 207 4.34 1.17 18.26
C PHE A 207 3.88 2.40 19.07
N PRO A 208 4.71 2.94 19.97
CA PRO A 208 4.30 3.97 20.93
C PRO A 208 3.93 5.33 20.30
N THR A 209 4.46 5.63 19.12
CA THR A 209 4.28 6.91 18.41
C THR A 209 3.32 6.82 17.22
N LEU A 210 2.59 5.72 17.09
CA LEU A 210 1.73 5.50 15.93
C LEU A 210 0.66 6.59 15.83
N GLN A 211 0.54 7.18 14.65
CA GLN A 211 -0.45 8.21 14.33
C GLN A 211 -1.43 7.73 13.27
N VAL A 212 -0.94 7.01 12.26
CA VAL A 212 -1.74 6.54 11.14
C VAL A 212 -1.62 5.04 11.00
N LEU A 213 -2.76 4.36 10.95
CA LEU A 213 -2.86 2.94 10.62
C LEU A 213 -3.68 2.79 9.34
N ALA A 214 -3.08 2.20 8.31
CA ALA A 214 -3.74 1.90 7.05
C ALA A 214 -3.96 0.38 6.91
N LEU A 215 -5.19 -0.02 6.66
CA LEU A 215 -5.64 -1.41 6.57
C LEU A 215 -6.50 -1.61 5.31
N ARG A 216 -6.11 -1.02 4.18
CA ARG A 216 -6.91 -1.12 2.95
C ARG A 216 -6.85 -2.52 2.38
N ASN A 217 -7.98 -3.08 1.94
CA ASN A 217 -8.01 -4.44 1.38
C ASN A 217 -7.28 -5.46 2.30
N ALA A 218 -7.63 -5.44 3.60
CA ALA A 218 -6.97 -6.24 4.64
C ALA A 218 -7.90 -7.27 5.31
N GLY A 219 -9.06 -7.55 4.69
CA GLY A 219 -10.03 -8.51 5.21
C GLY A 219 -10.78 -8.02 6.45
N MET A 220 -10.86 -6.70 6.67
CA MET A 220 -11.63 -6.13 7.77
C MET A 220 -13.13 -6.26 7.49
N GLU A 221 -13.94 -6.62 8.49
CA GLU A 221 -15.37 -6.88 8.28
C GLU A 221 -16.24 -5.76 8.85
N THR A 222 -15.91 -5.20 10.02
CA THR A 222 -16.70 -4.15 10.67
C THR A 222 -15.82 -3.11 11.36
N PRO A 223 -16.21 -1.81 11.38
CA PRO A 223 -15.46 -0.80 12.13
C PRO A 223 -15.37 -1.12 13.63
N SER A 224 -16.44 -1.63 14.25
CA SER A 224 -16.44 -1.99 15.67
C SER A 224 -15.57 -3.21 15.98
N GLY A 225 -15.46 -4.17 15.05
CA GLY A 225 -14.52 -5.28 15.13
C GLY A 225 -13.06 -4.82 15.10
N VAL A 226 -12.73 -3.88 14.19
CA VAL A 226 -11.40 -3.24 14.17
C VAL A 226 -11.14 -2.45 15.45
N CYS A 227 -12.12 -1.69 15.95
CA CYS A 227 -12.01 -1.00 17.24
C CYS A 227 -11.64 -1.99 18.35
N SER A 228 -12.31 -3.15 18.42
CA SER A 228 -12.03 -4.19 19.41
C SER A 228 -10.59 -4.70 19.32
N ALA A 229 -10.09 -4.92 18.09
CA ALA A 229 -8.71 -5.33 17.85
C ALA A 229 -7.70 -4.26 18.31
N LEU A 230 -7.97 -2.98 18.04
CA LEU A 230 -7.14 -1.86 18.49
C LEU A 230 -7.09 -1.74 20.01
N ALA A 231 -8.25 -1.90 20.68
CA ALA A 231 -8.35 -1.89 22.13
C ALA A 231 -7.58 -3.07 22.75
N ALA A 232 -7.69 -4.27 22.17
CA ALA A 232 -6.94 -5.45 22.60
C ALA A 232 -5.42 -5.25 22.47
N ALA A 233 -4.97 -4.64 21.36
CA ALA A 233 -3.57 -4.32 21.11
C ALA A 233 -3.05 -3.09 21.90
N ARG A 234 -3.95 -2.34 22.57
CA ARG A 234 -3.66 -1.10 23.31
C ARG A 234 -2.98 -0.04 22.46
N VAL A 235 -3.40 0.09 21.21
CA VAL A 235 -2.84 1.03 20.25
C VAL A 235 -3.59 2.36 20.33
N GLN A 236 -2.82 3.46 20.36
CA GLN A 236 -3.34 4.82 20.17
C GLN A 236 -2.95 5.30 18.77
N LEU A 237 -3.86 6.03 18.12
CA LEU A 237 -3.66 6.60 16.78
C LEU A 237 -4.62 7.77 16.54
N GLN A 238 -4.34 8.54 15.49
CA GLN A 238 -5.10 9.70 15.05
C GLN A 238 -5.92 9.43 13.78
N GLY A 239 -5.40 8.63 12.86
CA GLY A 239 -6.01 8.33 11.58
C GLY A 239 -6.09 6.83 11.29
N LEU A 240 -7.27 6.37 10.88
CA LEU A 240 -7.53 4.99 10.49
C LEU A 240 -8.12 4.94 9.09
N ASP A 241 -7.49 4.16 8.21
CA ASP A 241 -7.96 3.93 6.85
C ASP A 241 -8.39 2.47 6.65
N LEU A 242 -9.71 2.26 6.47
CA LEU A 242 -10.33 0.97 6.20
C LEU A 242 -10.91 0.89 4.79
N SER A 243 -10.55 1.82 3.90
CA SER A 243 -11.07 1.84 2.53
C SER A 243 -10.74 0.55 1.79
N HIS A 244 -11.53 0.22 0.76
CA HIS A 244 -11.37 -1.00 -0.04
C HIS A 244 -11.51 -2.34 0.71
N ASN A 245 -12.03 -2.36 1.94
CA ASN A 245 -12.49 -3.59 2.59
C ASN A 245 -13.94 -3.88 2.25
N SER A 246 -14.34 -5.16 2.22
CA SER A 246 -15.75 -5.54 2.07
C SER A 246 -16.46 -5.49 3.42
N LEU A 247 -16.76 -4.29 3.92
CA LEU A 247 -17.40 -4.13 5.23
C LEU A 247 -18.85 -4.66 5.20
N ARG A 248 -19.22 -5.41 6.24
CA ARG A 248 -20.54 -6.05 6.36
C ARG A 248 -21.50 -5.14 7.12
N ASP A 249 -22.78 -5.17 6.72
CA ASP A 249 -23.89 -4.56 7.47
C ASP A 249 -24.24 -5.43 8.70
N ALA A 250 -23.30 -5.55 9.63
CA ALA A 250 -23.42 -6.36 10.83
C ALA A 250 -23.22 -5.52 12.10
N ALA A 251 -23.75 -5.99 13.23
CA ALA A 251 -23.57 -5.31 14.52
C ALA A 251 -22.09 -5.28 14.99
N GLY A 252 -21.24 -6.17 14.47
CA GLY A 252 -19.83 -6.28 14.84
C GLY A 252 -19.66 -6.51 16.35
N ALA A 253 -18.73 -5.80 16.99
CA ALA A 253 -18.54 -5.82 18.44
C ALA A 253 -19.64 -4.99 19.14
N PRO A 254 -20.30 -5.50 20.20
CA PRO A 254 -21.46 -4.86 20.82
C PRO A 254 -21.12 -3.56 21.57
N SER A 255 -19.87 -3.37 22.00
CA SER A 255 -19.36 -2.15 22.62
C SER A 255 -17.85 -2.09 22.42
N CYS A 256 -17.33 -0.93 22.00
CA CYS A 256 -15.90 -0.67 21.92
C CYS A 256 -15.60 0.82 22.08
N ASP A 257 -14.57 1.12 22.86
CA ASP A 257 -14.03 2.46 22.99
C ASP A 257 -12.90 2.66 21.98
N TRP A 258 -13.10 3.60 21.06
CA TRP A 258 -12.08 3.96 20.08
C TRP A 258 -10.86 4.61 20.77
N PRO A 259 -9.67 4.53 20.14
CA PRO A 259 -8.51 5.30 20.55
C PRO A 259 -8.88 6.78 20.77
N SER A 260 -8.53 7.34 21.93
CA SER A 260 -9.01 8.67 22.35
C SER A 260 -8.52 9.82 21.45
N GLN A 261 -7.44 9.57 20.69
CA GLN A 261 -6.86 10.53 19.75
C GLN A 261 -7.41 10.40 18.32
N LEU A 262 -8.25 9.40 18.05
CA LEU A 262 -8.79 9.14 16.71
C LEU A 262 -9.65 10.32 16.27
N ASN A 263 -9.30 10.91 15.12
CA ASN A 263 -9.98 12.07 14.57
C ASN A 263 -10.26 11.96 13.06
N SER A 264 -9.65 11.00 12.36
CA SER A 264 -9.86 10.75 10.95
C SER A 264 -10.17 9.28 10.70
N LEU A 265 -11.30 9.00 10.05
CA LEU A 265 -11.72 7.66 9.68
C LEU A 265 -12.12 7.61 8.21
N ASN A 266 -11.50 6.72 7.44
CA ASN A 266 -11.84 6.48 6.03
C ASN A 266 -12.53 5.13 5.86
N LEU A 267 -13.78 5.16 5.39
CA LEU A 267 -14.64 4.02 5.08
C LEU A 267 -15.09 4.06 3.60
N SER A 268 -14.37 4.76 2.74
CA SER A 268 -14.70 4.87 1.31
C SER A 268 -14.46 3.56 0.57
N PHE A 269 -15.22 3.33 -0.51
CA PHE A 269 -15.11 2.11 -1.33
C PHE A 269 -15.24 0.81 -0.52
N THR A 270 -16.05 0.80 0.54
CA THR A 270 -16.22 -0.39 1.39
C THR A 270 -17.49 -1.19 1.08
N GLY A 271 -18.34 -0.67 0.19
CA GLY A 271 -19.57 -1.34 -0.22
C GLY A 271 -20.68 -1.31 0.84
N LEU A 272 -20.55 -0.45 1.85
CA LEU A 272 -21.54 -0.25 2.91
C LEU A 272 -22.90 0.12 2.31
N LYS A 273 -23.97 -0.51 2.81
CA LYS A 273 -25.35 -0.16 2.43
C LYS A 273 -26.05 0.67 3.50
N GLN A 274 -25.51 0.65 4.72
CA GLN A 274 -25.96 1.46 5.84
C GLN A 274 -24.75 2.10 6.53
N VAL A 275 -24.98 3.20 7.24
CA VAL A 275 -23.96 3.74 8.14
C VAL A 275 -23.73 2.73 9.27
N PRO A 276 -22.49 2.25 9.46
CA PRO A 276 -22.22 1.22 10.47
C PRO A 276 -22.42 1.78 11.88
N LYS A 277 -22.90 0.93 12.78
CA LYS A 277 -23.02 1.28 14.20
C LYS A 277 -21.65 1.25 14.88
N GLY A 278 -21.55 1.94 16.02
CA GLY A 278 -20.33 1.94 16.83
C GLY A 278 -19.21 2.81 16.26
N LEU A 279 -19.55 3.85 15.50
CA LEU A 279 -18.59 4.88 15.09
C LEU A 279 -18.15 5.73 16.31
N PRO A 280 -16.96 6.35 16.26
CA PRO A 280 -16.52 7.28 17.31
C PRO A 280 -17.49 8.45 17.42
N ALA A 281 -17.83 8.91 18.64
CA ALA A 281 -18.84 9.96 18.82
C ALA A 281 -18.50 11.31 18.14
N LYS A 282 -17.21 11.61 17.95
CA LYS A 282 -16.72 12.83 17.32
C LYS A 282 -15.51 12.53 16.44
N LEU A 283 -15.51 13.09 15.23
CA LEU A 283 -14.40 13.03 14.28
C LEU A 283 -14.16 14.41 13.65
N SER A 284 -12.93 14.66 13.22
CA SER A 284 -12.62 15.81 12.36
C SER A 284 -12.95 15.50 10.90
N VAL A 285 -12.62 14.28 10.46
CA VAL A 285 -12.87 13.82 9.09
C VAL A 285 -13.51 12.43 9.11
N LEU A 286 -14.61 12.28 8.37
CA LEU A 286 -15.21 10.99 8.07
C LEU A 286 -15.44 10.88 6.56
N ASP A 287 -14.80 9.91 5.93
CA ASP A 287 -15.02 9.61 4.51
C ASP A 287 -15.90 8.36 4.36
N LEU A 288 -17.11 8.56 3.84
CA LEU A 288 -18.10 7.53 3.51
C LEU A 288 -18.42 7.53 2.01
N SER A 289 -17.56 8.12 1.19
CA SER A 289 -17.74 8.21 -0.26
C SER A 289 -17.67 6.87 -0.98
N TYR A 290 -18.30 6.80 -2.15
CA TYR A 290 -18.29 5.64 -3.04
C TYR A 290 -18.72 4.34 -2.34
N ASN A 291 -19.78 4.43 -1.53
CA ASN A 291 -20.48 3.30 -0.94
C ASN A 291 -21.82 3.06 -1.66
N ARG A 292 -22.67 2.21 -1.08
CA ARG A 292 -23.97 1.82 -1.64
C ARG A 292 -25.11 2.31 -0.74
N LEU A 293 -24.98 3.52 -0.20
CA LEU A 293 -26.02 4.13 0.62
C LEU A 293 -27.18 4.57 -0.28
N ASP A 294 -28.35 3.96 -0.11
CA ASP A 294 -29.56 4.27 -0.90
C ASP A 294 -30.40 5.40 -0.29
N ARG A 295 -30.07 5.84 0.93
CA ARG A 295 -30.73 6.95 1.64
C ARG A 295 -29.68 7.87 2.23
N ASN A 296 -29.97 9.17 2.27
CA ASN A 296 -29.18 10.14 3.02
C ASN A 296 -29.13 9.75 4.51
N PRO A 297 -27.94 9.65 5.15
CA PRO A 297 -27.81 9.35 6.57
C PRO A 297 -28.57 10.31 7.48
N SER A 298 -29.19 9.78 8.53
CA SER A 298 -29.89 10.60 9.52
C SER A 298 -28.88 11.23 10.48
N PRO A 299 -29.20 12.40 11.09
CA PRO A 299 -28.29 13.05 12.04
C PRO A 299 -27.83 12.14 13.19
N ASP A 300 -28.71 11.26 13.69
CA ASP A 300 -28.41 10.34 14.80
C ASP A 300 -27.58 9.11 14.39
N GLU A 301 -27.47 8.83 13.09
CA GLU A 301 -26.65 7.72 12.57
C GLU A 301 -25.18 8.13 12.41
N LEU A 302 -24.91 9.44 12.30
CA LEU A 302 -23.59 9.99 12.08
C LEU A 302 -22.97 10.54 13.37
N PRO A 303 -21.64 10.49 13.50
CA PRO A 303 -20.96 11.18 14.58
C PRO A 303 -20.94 12.69 14.35
N GLN A 304 -20.59 13.45 15.39
CA GLN A 304 -20.26 14.86 15.22
C GLN A 304 -19.00 14.98 14.36
N VAL A 305 -19.15 15.49 13.14
CA VAL A 305 -18.07 15.50 12.14
C VAL A 305 -17.83 16.91 11.60
N GLY A 306 -16.56 17.30 11.46
CA GLY A 306 -16.17 18.57 10.85
C GLY A 306 -16.24 18.54 9.32
N ASN A 307 -15.62 17.52 8.71
CA ASN A 307 -15.61 17.30 7.26
C ASN A 307 -16.13 15.89 6.93
N LEU A 308 -17.26 15.84 6.23
CA LEU A 308 -17.95 14.61 5.85
C LEU A 308 -17.98 14.48 4.33
N SER A 309 -17.48 13.36 3.82
CA SER A 309 -17.58 13.02 2.40
C SER A 309 -18.60 11.91 2.18
N LEU A 310 -19.64 12.18 1.39
CA LEU A 310 -20.66 11.20 0.98
C LEU A 310 -20.73 11.03 -0.55
N LYS A 311 -19.78 11.62 -1.27
CA LYS A 311 -19.75 11.65 -2.75
C LYS A 311 -19.87 10.24 -3.34
N GLY A 312 -20.60 10.10 -4.44
CA GLY A 312 -20.68 8.84 -5.20
C GLY A 312 -21.52 7.74 -4.56
N ASN A 313 -22.36 8.08 -3.57
CA ASN A 313 -23.41 7.20 -3.07
C ASN A 313 -24.70 7.35 -3.90
N PRO A 314 -25.45 6.26 -4.14
CA PRO A 314 -26.67 6.27 -4.97
C PRO A 314 -27.72 7.31 -4.56
N PHE A 315 -27.88 7.62 -3.27
CA PHE A 315 -28.89 8.58 -2.82
C PHE A 315 -28.68 9.98 -3.42
N LEU A 316 -27.43 10.40 -3.67
CA LEU A 316 -27.10 11.70 -4.26
C LEU A 316 -27.48 11.79 -5.74
N ASP A 317 -27.41 10.67 -6.46
CA ASP A 317 -27.79 10.62 -7.87
C ASP A 317 -29.31 10.78 -8.03
N SER A 318 -30.10 10.21 -7.11
CA SER A 318 -31.55 10.34 -7.12
C SER A 318 -32.06 11.75 -6.80
N GLU A 319 -31.36 12.51 -5.96
CA GLU A 319 -31.69 13.91 -5.66
C GLU A 319 -31.54 14.81 -6.89
N SER A 320 -30.52 14.55 -7.75
CA SER A 320 -30.27 15.33 -8.97
C SER A 320 -31.36 15.25 -10.04
N HIS A 321 -32.23 14.23 -9.97
CA HIS A 321 -33.34 14.03 -10.91
C HIS A 321 -34.67 14.62 -10.43
N SER A 322 -34.80 14.99 -9.16
CA SER A 322 -36.08 15.47 -8.59
C SER A 322 -36.36 16.96 -8.82
N GLU A 323 -35.36 17.77 -9.17
CA GLU A 323 -35.54 19.21 -9.43
C GLU A 323 -35.99 19.56 -10.87
N LYS A 324 -36.07 18.60 -11.80
CA LYS A 324 -36.43 18.89 -13.22
C LYS A 324 -37.88 18.60 -13.63
N TYR A 325 -38.73 18.09 -12.75
CA TYR A 325 -40.15 17.83 -13.03
C TYR A 325 -41.08 18.59 -12.09
N ASN A 326 -41.00 19.92 -12.12
CA ASN A 326 -42.10 20.78 -11.67
C ASN A 326 -42.30 21.92 -12.67
N SER A 327 -43.01 21.63 -13.75
CA SER A 327 -43.67 22.65 -14.56
C SER A 327 -44.92 22.09 -15.21
N GLY A 328 -46.05 22.66 -14.81
CA GLY A 328 -47.23 22.80 -15.67
C GLY A 328 -48.27 21.69 -15.60
N VAL A 329 -49.08 21.68 -14.54
CA VAL A 329 -50.47 21.20 -14.65
C VAL A 329 -51.22 22.19 -15.55
N VAL A 330 -51.68 21.74 -16.72
CA VAL A 330 -52.77 22.37 -17.46
C VAL A 330 -53.86 21.31 -17.65
N THR A 331 -55.04 21.62 -17.12
CA THR A 331 -56.30 20.91 -17.30
C THR A 331 -56.94 21.29 -18.64
N ALA A 332 -57.46 20.31 -19.40
CA ALA A 332 -58.76 20.35 -20.08
C ALA A 332 -59.02 19.14 -21.01
N GLY A 333 -60.17 18.47 -20.79
CA GLY A 333 -61.17 18.13 -21.82
C GLY A 333 -60.87 17.05 -22.88
N ALA A 334 -61.55 15.91 -22.76
CA ALA A 334 -61.73 14.89 -23.82
C ALA A 334 -62.82 15.30 -24.85
N PRO A 335 -63.25 14.43 -25.80
CA PRO A 335 -62.58 14.08 -27.06
C PRO A 335 -63.50 14.32 -28.29
N SER A 336 -62.94 14.38 -29.51
CA SER A 336 -63.74 14.20 -30.73
C SER A 336 -62.92 13.69 -31.91
N SER A 337 -63.57 12.82 -32.68
CA SER A 337 -63.10 11.92 -33.73
C SER A 337 -63.17 12.49 -35.17
N GLN A 338 -62.44 11.81 -36.09
CA GLN A 338 -62.51 11.83 -37.57
C GLN A 338 -61.77 13.01 -38.26
N ALA A 339 -61.08 12.91 -39.42
CA ALA A 339 -60.90 11.86 -40.42
C ALA A 339 -59.59 12.09 -41.25
N VAL A 340 -59.05 10.98 -41.75
CA VAL A 340 -58.37 10.71 -43.04
C VAL A 340 -58.03 11.87 -43.98
N ALA A 341 -56.76 11.95 -44.41
CA ALA A 341 -56.37 12.14 -45.81
C ALA A 341 -54.94 11.63 -46.07
N LEU A 342 -54.81 10.79 -47.10
CA LEU A 342 -53.59 10.22 -47.66
C LEU A 342 -52.78 11.24 -48.48
N SER A 343 -51.45 11.10 -48.48
CA SER A 343 -50.52 11.25 -49.62
C SER A 343 -49.09 11.34 -49.05
N GLY A 344 -48.04 10.67 -49.48
CA GLY A 344 -47.72 9.82 -50.61
C GLY A 344 -46.19 9.84 -50.77
N THR A 345 -45.57 8.66 -50.93
CA THR A 345 -44.22 8.38 -51.50
C THR A 345 -42.97 8.97 -50.81
N LEU A 346 -42.04 8.19 -50.24
CA LEU A 346 -41.07 7.20 -50.77
C LEU A 346 -39.66 7.81 -50.93
N ALA A 347 -38.71 7.41 -50.07
CA ALA A 347 -37.30 7.23 -50.43
C ALA A 347 -36.53 6.50 -49.31
N LEU A 348 -35.95 5.36 -49.69
CA LEU A 348 -34.95 4.59 -48.96
C LEU A 348 -33.66 5.40 -48.75
N LEU A 349 -32.91 5.11 -47.67
CA LEU A 349 -31.49 4.75 -47.76
C LEU A 349 -30.97 4.18 -46.42
N LEU A 350 -30.35 3.02 -46.55
CA LEU A 350 -29.53 2.30 -45.57
C LEU A 350 -28.27 3.09 -45.23
N GLY A 351 -27.72 2.91 -44.02
CA GLY A 351 -26.45 3.51 -43.62
C GLY A 351 -25.97 3.07 -42.25
N ASP A 352 -25.24 1.97 -42.26
CA ASP A 352 -24.63 1.22 -41.17
C ASP A 352 -23.45 1.93 -40.45
N ARG A 353 -23.11 1.40 -39.26
CA ARG A 353 -21.81 1.42 -38.51
C ARG A 353 -21.48 2.64 -37.63
N LEU A 354 -21.30 2.45 -36.30
CA LEU A 354 -20.13 1.86 -35.58
C LEU A 354 -18.83 2.62 -35.83
N PHE A 355 -18.30 3.31 -34.81
CA PHE A 355 -16.87 3.46 -34.45
C PHE A 355 -16.83 4.12 -33.05
N VAL A 356 -16.48 3.41 -31.97
CA VAL A 356 -15.16 3.16 -31.32
C VAL A 356 -15.17 3.80 -29.94
#